data_AF-A0A4Y4XMW5-F1
#
_entry.id   AF-A0A4Y4XMW5-F1
#
_cell.length_a   1.000
_cell.length_b   1.000
_cell.length_c   1.000
_cell.angle_alpha   90.00
_cell.angle_beta   90.00
_cell.angle_gamma   90.00
#
_symmetry.space_group_name_H-M   'P 1'
#
loop_
_entity.id
_entity.type
_entity.pdbx_description
1 polymer ?
#
loop_
_entity_poly.entity_id
_entity_poly.type
_entity_poly.pdbx_seq_one_letter_code
_entity_poly.pdbx_strand_id
1 'polypeptide(L)'
;ENNPTLKRLIEAVKDMQKESEKGSKKPKLETPSEWGPNYSEFKNDGLGAINKLLETKKGFVAGAFYKEGLGDIDLVWGTPKTKDSNGYGLAHILERRISNEMKKGLSETEAKEYALNIVKSIPEVLEKGTKGTDDLGRVFVDYENKRVGLNNEWKKEKLENHWVISSYELYDTEKQALRSTPQAITKEKAFNSLNSVEPNSNTKKLKKE
;
A
#
# COMPACT_ATOMS: atom_id res chain seq x y z
N GLU A 1 20.91 -38.33 -54.17
CA GLU A 1 20.36 -39.38 -53.28
C GLU A 1 19.38 -38.75 -52.30
N ASN A 2 18.11 -39.14 -52.34
CA ASN A 2 17.13 -38.73 -51.33
C ASN A 2 17.29 -39.68 -50.14
N ASN A 3 18.00 -39.27 -49.09
CA ASN A 3 18.10 -40.07 -47.88
C ASN A 3 16.78 -39.97 -47.09
N PRO A 4 15.93 -41.01 -47.11
CA PRO A 4 14.60 -40.97 -46.50
C PRO A 4 14.66 -40.80 -44.98
N THR A 5 15.77 -41.20 -44.36
CA THR A 5 16.01 -41.10 -42.92
C THR A 5 16.19 -39.65 -42.49
N LEU A 6 16.89 -38.84 -43.30
CA LEU A 6 17.10 -37.42 -43.02
C LEU A 6 15.78 -36.65 -43.06
N LYS A 7 14.91 -36.98 -44.02
CA LYS A 7 13.59 -36.35 -44.17
C LYS A 7 12.68 -36.66 -42.98
N ARG A 8 12.69 -37.90 -42.47
CA ARG A 8 11.94 -38.32 -41.27
C ARG A 8 12.44 -37.63 -39.99
N LEU A 9 13.76 -37.45 -39.85
CA LEU A 9 14.33 -36.73 -38.70
C LEU A 9 13.93 -35.24 -38.70
N ILE A 10 13.93 -34.59 -39.86
CA ILE A 10 13.52 -33.18 -39.98
C ILE A 10 12.03 -33.01 -39.66
N GLU A 11 11.19 -33.96 -40.07
CA GLU A 11 9.76 -33.97 -39.79
C GLU A 11 9.49 -34.19 -38.29
N ALA A 12 10.18 -35.15 -37.66
CA ALA A 12 10.09 -35.40 -36.23
C ALA A 12 10.54 -34.19 -35.38
N VAL A 13 11.60 -33.48 -35.79
CA VAL A 13 12.06 -32.25 -35.10
C VAL A 13 11.05 -31.12 -35.26
N LYS A 14 10.42 -30.97 -36.44
CA LYS A 14 9.34 -29.99 -36.65
C LYS A 14 8.09 -30.30 -35.83
N ASP A 15 7.75 -31.57 -35.69
CA ASP A 15 6.61 -31.99 -34.88
C ASP A 15 6.89 -31.82 -33.38
N MET A 16 8.10 -32.11 -32.91
CA MET A 16 8.54 -31.80 -31.55
C MET A 16 8.56 -30.29 -31.25
N GLN A 17 8.93 -29.44 -32.21
CA GLN A 17 8.84 -27.98 -32.06
C GLN A 17 7.39 -27.47 -32.05
N LYS A 18 6.46 -28.13 -32.77
CA LYS A 18 5.02 -27.84 -32.69
C LYS A 18 4.38 -28.33 -31.40
N GLU A 19 4.88 -29.42 -30.81
CA GLU A 19 4.42 -29.92 -29.52
C GLU A 19 4.92 -29.06 -28.35
N SER A 20 6.14 -28.51 -28.43
CA SER A 20 6.65 -27.55 -27.44
C SER A 20 5.89 -26.21 -27.47
N GLU A 21 5.31 -25.82 -28.61
CA GLU A 21 4.39 -24.68 -28.72
C GLU A 21 2.97 -24.96 -28.15
N LYS A 22 2.58 -26.23 -27.95
CA LYS A 22 1.24 -26.62 -27.47
C LYS A 22 1.16 -27.01 -26.00
N GLY A 23 2.23 -26.82 -25.22
CA GLY A 23 2.35 -27.32 -23.85
C GLY A 23 2.75 -26.28 -22.82
N SER A 24 2.09 -25.12 -22.77
CA SER A 24 2.06 -24.28 -21.57
C SER A 24 0.84 -23.38 -21.60
N LYS A 25 -0.35 -23.97 -21.49
CA LYS A 25 -1.42 -23.27 -20.80
C LYS A 25 -0.97 -23.12 -19.34
N LYS A 26 -0.07 -22.16 -19.09
CA LYS A 26 -0.02 -21.51 -17.77
C LYS A 26 -1.48 -21.20 -17.44
N PRO A 27 -1.98 -21.50 -16.24
CA PRO A 27 -3.23 -20.88 -15.81
C PRO A 27 -3.05 -19.41 -16.14
N LYS A 28 -3.95 -18.88 -16.96
CA LYS A 28 -3.90 -17.49 -17.39
C LYS A 28 -4.20 -16.72 -16.11
N LEU A 29 -3.17 -16.46 -15.31
CA LEU A 29 -3.16 -15.42 -14.30
C LEU A 29 -3.63 -14.22 -15.09
N GLU A 30 -4.89 -13.83 -14.90
CA GLU A 30 -5.49 -12.65 -15.53
C GLU A 30 -4.92 -11.41 -14.85
N THR A 31 -3.59 -11.34 -14.79
CA THR A 31 -2.85 -10.20 -14.30
C THR A 31 -3.01 -9.10 -15.33
N PRO A 32 -3.36 -7.88 -14.91
CA PRO A 32 -3.55 -6.77 -15.82
C PRO A 32 -2.35 -6.57 -16.74
N SER A 33 -2.59 -6.51 -18.06
CA SER A 33 -1.54 -6.28 -19.06
C SER A 33 -0.77 -4.97 -18.83
N GLU A 34 -1.45 -3.99 -18.22
CA GLU A 34 -0.91 -2.67 -17.87
C GLU A 34 0.17 -2.72 -16.78
N TRP A 35 0.27 -3.81 -16.02
CA TRP A 35 1.30 -3.96 -14.99
C TRP A 35 2.69 -4.24 -15.59
N GLY A 36 2.76 -4.65 -16.86
CA GLY A 36 4.02 -4.95 -17.54
C GLY A 36 4.56 -6.35 -17.24
N PRO A 37 5.88 -6.57 -17.33
CA PRO A 37 6.46 -7.91 -17.15
C PRO A 37 6.34 -8.40 -15.70
N ASN A 38 6.09 -9.69 -15.54
CA ASN A 38 6.17 -10.39 -14.25
C ASN A 38 7.62 -10.87 -14.02
N TYR A 39 8.25 -10.44 -12.93
CA TYR A 39 9.56 -10.95 -12.48
C TYR A 39 9.36 -12.14 -11.53
N SER A 40 8.95 -13.27 -12.10
CA SER A 40 8.58 -14.48 -11.35
C SER A 40 9.71 -15.08 -10.51
N GLU A 41 10.96 -14.74 -10.81
CA GLU A 41 12.14 -15.17 -10.06
C GLU A 41 12.15 -14.62 -8.61
N PHE A 42 11.37 -13.59 -8.31
CA PHE A 42 11.23 -13.01 -6.97
C PHE A 42 9.94 -13.44 -6.24
N LYS A 43 9.28 -14.51 -6.68
CA LYS A 43 8.11 -15.06 -5.96
C LYS A 43 8.52 -15.45 -4.54
N ASN A 44 7.72 -15.06 -3.54
CA ASN A 44 7.98 -15.22 -2.10
C ASN A 44 9.26 -14.51 -1.58
N ASP A 45 9.94 -13.72 -2.41
CA ASP A 45 11.07 -12.88 -2.01
C ASP A 45 10.63 -11.41 -2.03
N GLY A 46 9.93 -11.01 -0.96
CA GLY A 46 9.36 -9.67 -0.86
C GLY A 46 10.39 -8.53 -0.96
N LEU A 47 11.58 -8.71 -0.39
CA LEU A 47 12.66 -7.71 -0.45
C LEU A 47 13.30 -7.69 -1.85
N GLY A 48 13.56 -8.86 -2.45
CA GLY A 48 14.04 -8.94 -3.82
C GLY A 48 13.05 -8.34 -4.82
N ALA A 49 11.75 -8.59 -4.66
CA ALA A 49 10.69 -8.01 -5.47
C ALA A 49 10.68 -6.47 -5.38
N ILE A 50 10.78 -5.91 -4.16
CA ILE A 50 10.90 -4.45 -3.96
C ILE A 50 12.13 -3.91 -4.70
N ASN A 51 13.30 -4.51 -4.48
CA ASN A 51 14.54 -4.05 -5.10
C ASN A 51 14.46 -4.12 -6.62
N LYS A 52 13.88 -5.20 -7.16
CA LYS A 52 13.71 -5.36 -8.60
C LYS A 52 12.83 -4.27 -9.20
N LEU A 53 11.71 -3.96 -8.56
CA LEU A 53 10.80 -2.93 -9.05
C LEU A 53 11.36 -1.52 -8.87
N LEU A 54 12.16 -1.27 -7.83
CA LEU A 54 12.89 -0.01 -7.67
C LEU A 54 13.95 0.19 -8.78
N GLU A 55 14.61 -0.89 -9.19
CA GLU A 55 15.59 -0.89 -10.30
C GLU A 55 14.90 -0.64 -11.64
N THR A 56 13.87 -1.43 -11.96
CA THR A 56 13.25 -1.44 -13.31
C THR A 56 12.22 -0.33 -13.49
N LYS A 57 11.61 0.14 -12.40
CA LYS A 57 10.52 1.13 -12.38
C LYS A 57 9.37 0.77 -13.33
N LYS A 58 9.09 -0.53 -13.45
CA LYS A 58 8.00 -1.11 -14.25
C LYS A 58 7.83 -2.58 -13.87
N GLY A 59 6.73 -3.18 -14.30
CA GLY A 59 6.48 -4.59 -14.05
C GLY A 59 5.83 -4.85 -12.70
N PHE A 60 5.76 -6.13 -12.37
CA PHE A 60 5.22 -6.63 -11.11
C PHE A 60 5.85 -7.97 -10.74
N VAL A 61 5.57 -8.43 -9.54
CA VAL A 61 5.95 -9.75 -9.04
C VAL A 61 4.70 -10.42 -8.51
N ALA A 62 4.26 -11.47 -9.18
CA ALA A 62 3.12 -12.28 -8.73
C ALA A 62 3.49 -13.10 -7.49
N GLY A 63 2.66 -13.04 -6.45
CA GLY A 63 2.93 -13.73 -5.18
C GLY A 63 4.25 -13.32 -4.55
N ALA A 64 4.59 -12.02 -4.59
CA ALA A 64 5.77 -11.48 -3.92
C ALA A 64 5.73 -11.73 -2.41
N PHE A 65 4.53 -11.77 -1.84
CA PHE A 65 4.28 -12.08 -0.43
C PHE A 65 3.17 -13.12 -0.30
N TYR A 66 3.07 -13.71 0.88
CA TYR A 66 1.98 -14.59 1.27
C TYR A 66 1.47 -14.20 2.65
N LYS A 67 0.15 -14.25 2.84
CA LYS A 67 -0.45 -14.13 4.18
C LYS A 67 -1.62 -15.08 4.35
N GLU A 68 -1.64 -15.79 5.48
CA GLU A 68 -2.74 -16.67 5.83
C GLU A 68 -4.07 -15.90 5.82
N GLY A 69 -5.07 -16.47 5.15
CA GLY A 69 -6.39 -15.87 4.98
C GLY A 69 -6.48 -14.74 3.95
N LEU A 70 -5.40 -14.41 3.23
CA LEU A 70 -5.39 -13.55 2.04
C LEU A 70 -4.82 -14.26 0.80
N GLY A 71 -3.94 -15.23 1.00
CA GLY A 71 -3.26 -15.97 -0.08
C GLY A 71 -2.01 -15.25 -0.57
N ASP A 72 -1.67 -15.49 -1.84
CA ASP A 72 -0.60 -14.80 -2.55
C ASP A 72 -0.95 -13.31 -2.72
N ILE A 73 0.04 -12.44 -2.49
CA ILE A 73 -0.08 -11.00 -2.63
C ILE A 73 0.95 -10.52 -3.66
N ASP A 74 0.45 -9.86 -4.70
CA ASP A 74 1.26 -9.33 -5.78
C ASP A 74 1.85 -7.96 -5.40
N LEU A 75 3.06 -7.69 -5.89
CA LEU A 75 3.71 -6.38 -5.77
C LEU A 75 3.86 -5.77 -7.16
N VAL A 76 3.32 -4.56 -7.35
CA VAL A 76 3.29 -3.89 -8.65
C VAL A 76 4.05 -2.57 -8.57
N TRP A 77 4.81 -2.23 -9.61
CA TRP A 77 5.43 -0.90 -9.68
C TRP A 77 4.36 0.20 -9.67
N GLY A 78 3.38 0.07 -10.56
CA GLY A 78 2.19 0.91 -10.63
C GLY A 78 2.43 2.32 -11.16
N THR A 79 1.57 3.26 -10.77
CA THR A 79 1.59 4.63 -11.28
C THR A 79 1.44 5.65 -10.16
N PRO A 80 2.06 6.83 -10.29
CA PRO A 80 1.86 7.91 -9.33
C PRO A 80 0.42 8.45 -9.37
N LYS A 81 0.07 9.23 -8.36
CA LYS A 81 -1.23 9.90 -8.31
C LYS A 81 -1.23 11.07 -9.30
N THR A 82 -2.26 11.16 -10.14
CA THR A 82 -2.46 12.28 -11.07
C THR A 82 -3.79 12.98 -10.77
N LYS A 83 -4.19 13.95 -11.60
CA LYS A 83 -5.52 14.55 -11.50
C LYS A 83 -6.63 13.55 -11.86
N ASP A 84 -6.33 12.61 -12.74
CA ASP A 84 -7.30 11.68 -13.32
C ASP A 84 -7.17 10.25 -12.77
N SER A 85 -6.19 10.00 -11.89
CA SER A 85 -5.94 8.69 -11.28
C SER A 85 -5.52 8.83 -9.83
N ASN A 86 -6.00 7.94 -8.97
CA ASN A 86 -5.59 7.88 -7.57
C ASN A 86 -4.13 7.39 -7.38
N GLY A 87 -3.52 6.84 -8.43
CA GLY A 87 -2.24 6.17 -8.35
C GLY A 87 -2.33 4.86 -7.57
N TYR A 88 -1.32 4.00 -7.74
CA TYR A 88 -1.24 2.72 -7.06
C TYR A 88 0.18 2.13 -7.08
N GLY A 89 0.44 1.12 -6.25
CA GLY A 89 1.70 0.38 -6.22
C GLY A 89 2.86 1.18 -5.62
N LEU A 90 4.09 0.70 -5.86
CA LEU A 90 5.31 1.30 -5.29
C LEU A 90 5.54 2.75 -5.74
N ALA A 91 5.26 3.08 -7.01
CA ALA A 91 5.40 4.42 -7.53
C ALA A 91 4.53 5.43 -6.75
N HIS A 92 3.27 5.05 -6.50
CA HIS A 92 2.36 5.85 -5.68
C HIS A 92 2.85 6.01 -4.25
N ILE A 93 3.29 4.92 -3.61
CA ILE A 93 3.78 4.96 -2.23
C ILE A 93 4.95 5.94 -2.12
N LEU A 94 5.97 5.78 -2.97
CA LEU A 94 7.16 6.63 -2.95
C LEU A 94 6.81 8.11 -3.14
N GLU A 95 6.08 8.45 -4.21
CA GLU A 95 5.74 9.84 -4.51
C GLU A 95 4.89 10.46 -3.40
N ARG A 96 3.91 9.71 -2.89
CA ARG A 96 3.02 10.21 -1.85
C ARG A 96 3.76 10.47 -0.54
N ARG A 97 4.70 9.61 -0.14
CA ARG A 97 5.50 9.82 1.08
C ARG A 97 6.49 10.96 0.90
N ILE A 98 7.20 11.03 -0.22
CA ILE A 98 8.12 12.14 -0.52
C ILE A 98 7.37 13.48 -0.47
N SER A 99 6.25 13.60 -1.19
CA SER A 99 5.46 14.83 -1.24
C SER A 99 4.94 15.25 0.14
N ASN A 100 4.51 14.29 0.97
CA ASN A 100 4.02 14.58 2.31
C ASN A 100 5.12 15.12 3.22
N GLU A 101 6.30 14.51 3.21
CA GLU A 101 7.41 14.94 4.07
C GLU A 101 8.03 16.26 3.61
N MET A 102 8.15 16.49 2.29
CA MET A 102 8.59 17.78 1.77
C MET A 102 7.64 18.92 2.16
N LYS A 103 6.32 18.67 2.22
CA LYS A 103 5.34 19.66 2.72
C LYS A 103 5.49 19.97 4.20
N LYS A 104 6.10 19.07 4.98
CA LYS A 104 6.46 19.29 6.39
C LYS A 104 7.82 19.98 6.56
N GLY A 105 8.53 20.28 5.46
CA GLY A 105 9.80 21.00 5.47
C GLY A 105 11.04 20.12 5.40
N LEU A 106 10.91 18.81 5.21
CA LEU A 106 12.07 17.93 5.00
C LEU A 106 12.73 18.21 3.65
N SER A 107 14.05 18.00 3.57
CA SER A 107 14.76 18.02 2.30
C SER A 107 14.32 16.85 1.40
N GLU A 108 14.56 16.97 0.10
CA GLU A 108 14.22 15.92 -0.85
C GLU A 108 14.93 14.59 -0.53
N THR A 109 16.18 14.64 -0.06
CA THR A 109 16.94 13.44 0.31
C THR A 109 16.34 12.73 1.52
N GLU A 110 16.03 13.48 2.58
CA GLU A 110 15.40 12.93 3.80
C GLU A 110 14.01 12.36 3.48
N ALA A 111 13.23 13.07 2.66
CA ALA A 111 11.90 12.61 2.25
C ALA A 111 11.96 11.32 1.41
N LYS A 112 12.97 11.18 0.53
CA LYS A 112 13.23 9.94 -0.22
C LYS A 112 13.64 8.79 0.68
N GLU A 113 14.52 9.04 1.65
CA GLU A 113 14.94 8.03 2.61
C GLU A 113 13.75 7.54 3.45
N TYR A 114 12.93 8.46 3.96
CA TYR A 114 11.70 8.14 4.66
C TYR A 114 10.76 7.27 3.80
N ALA A 115 10.52 7.66 2.54
CA ALA A 115 9.66 6.90 1.64
C ALA A 115 10.19 5.48 1.36
N LEU A 116 11.51 5.33 1.22
CA LEU A 116 12.15 4.03 1.07
C LEU A 116 12.00 3.16 2.31
N ASN A 117 12.09 3.74 3.51
CA ASN A 117 11.86 3.02 4.77
C ASN A 117 10.43 2.49 4.86
N ILE A 118 9.43 3.28 4.45
CA ILE A 118 8.04 2.81 4.36
C ILE A 118 7.93 1.62 3.40
N VAL A 119 8.52 1.70 2.21
CA VAL A 119 8.48 0.59 1.24
C VAL A 119 9.19 -0.66 1.79
N LYS A 120 10.37 -0.51 2.38
CA LYS A 120 11.14 -1.63 2.96
C LYS A 120 10.48 -2.27 4.18
N SER A 121 9.52 -1.59 4.83
CA SER A 121 8.75 -2.16 5.94
C SER A 121 7.57 -3.03 5.50
N ILE A 122 7.16 -2.97 4.22
CA ILE A 122 6.01 -3.75 3.70
C ILE A 122 6.12 -5.26 3.99
N PRO A 123 7.28 -5.93 3.76
CA PRO A 123 7.40 -7.37 4.05
C PRO A 123 7.10 -7.69 5.52
N GLU A 124 7.65 -6.90 6.45
CA GLU A 124 7.44 -7.09 7.88
C GLU A 124 5.98 -6.89 8.28
N VAL A 125 5.34 -5.84 7.76
CA VAL A 125 3.91 -5.59 8.03
C VAL A 125 3.05 -6.74 7.52
N LEU A 126 3.33 -7.27 6.33
CA LEU A 126 2.58 -8.39 5.76
C LEU A 126 2.82 -9.70 6.54
N GLU A 127 4.06 -9.95 6.95
CA GLU A 127 4.44 -11.14 7.72
C GLU A 127 3.81 -11.12 9.12
N LYS A 128 4.05 -10.06 9.90
CA LYS A 128 3.70 -10.00 11.34
C LYS A 128 2.34 -9.36 11.62
N GLY A 129 1.80 -8.61 10.68
CA GLY A 129 0.60 -7.83 10.90
C GLY A 129 -0.69 -8.64 10.96
N THR A 130 -1.78 -7.97 11.31
CA THR A 130 -3.13 -8.53 11.35
C THR A 130 -3.93 -8.02 10.16
N LYS A 131 -4.61 -8.92 9.44
CA LYS A 131 -5.49 -8.51 8.34
C LYS A 131 -6.76 -7.84 8.89
N GLY A 132 -7.23 -6.82 8.19
CA GLY A 132 -8.47 -6.12 8.50
C GLY A 132 -9.22 -5.75 7.22
N THR A 133 -10.45 -5.30 7.41
CA THR A 133 -11.30 -4.76 6.35
C THR A 133 -12.11 -3.63 6.94
N ASP A 134 -12.18 -2.50 6.25
CA ASP A 134 -12.99 -1.37 6.70
C ASP A 134 -14.43 -1.45 6.20
N ASP A 135 -15.26 -0.49 6.62
CA ASP A 135 -16.69 -0.42 6.24
C ASP A 135 -16.93 -0.27 4.73
N LEU A 136 -15.89 0.10 3.97
CA LEU A 136 -15.93 0.21 2.51
C LEU A 136 -15.44 -1.07 1.82
N GLY A 137 -15.15 -2.12 2.58
CA GLY A 137 -14.65 -3.39 2.05
C GLY A 137 -13.18 -3.37 1.66
N ARG A 138 -12.42 -2.32 2.00
CA ARG A 138 -11.01 -2.22 1.64
C ARG A 138 -10.18 -3.08 2.59
N VAL A 139 -9.39 -3.97 2.01
CA VAL A 139 -8.55 -4.91 2.74
C VAL A 139 -7.23 -4.23 3.11
N PHE A 140 -6.75 -4.47 4.32
CA PHE A 140 -5.45 -3.99 4.78
C PHE A 140 -4.78 -4.97 5.72
N VAL A 141 -3.48 -4.77 5.97
CA VAL A 141 -2.73 -5.43 7.03
C VAL A 141 -2.08 -4.37 7.89
N ASP A 142 -2.31 -4.45 9.20
CA ASP A 142 -1.75 -3.52 10.19
C ASP A 142 -0.70 -4.20 11.05
N TYR A 143 0.40 -3.50 11.29
CA TYR A 143 1.41 -3.91 12.24
C TYR A 143 2.00 -2.66 12.90
N GLU A 144 1.95 -2.59 14.23
CA GLU A 144 2.30 -1.39 14.99
C GLU A 144 1.54 -0.15 14.49
N ASN A 145 2.26 0.93 14.18
CA ASN A 145 1.73 2.15 13.60
C ASN A 145 1.77 2.12 12.05
N LYS A 146 1.83 0.97 11.40
CA LYS A 146 1.99 0.86 9.93
C LYS A 146 0.83 0.09 9.32
N ARG A 147 0.39 0.53 8.14
CA ARG A 147 -0.68 -0.10 7.36
C ARG A 147 -0.23 -0.34 5.93
N VAL A 148 -0.42 -1.57 5.46
CA VAL A 148 -0.36 -1.93 4.05
C VAL A 148 -1.78 -2.09 3.53
N GLY A 149 -2.19 -1.21 2.62
CA GLY A 149 -3.46 -1.30 1.93
C GLY A 149 -3.38 -2.27 0.76
N LEU A 150 -4.39 -3.13 0.63
CA LEU A 150 -4.50 -4.15 -0.41
C LEU A 150 -5.75 -3.90 -1.25
N ASN A 151 -5.69 -4.30 -2.51
CA ASN A 151 -6.84 -4.34 -3.41
C ASN A 151 -6.86 -5.69 -4.12
N ASN A 152 -8.03 -6.17 -4.52
CA ASN A 152 -8.21 -7.39 -5.30
C ASN A 152 -9.09 -7.13 -6.53
N GLU A 153 -9.33 -5.87 -6.89
CA GLU A 153 -10.08 -5.50 -8.08
C GLU A 153 -9.21 -4.70 -9.05
N TRP A 154 -9.40 -4.96 -10.35
CA TRP A 154 -8.83 -4.20 -11.45
C TRP A 154 -9.89 -3.92 -12.51
N LYS A 155 -10.14 -2.64 -12.82
CA LYS A 155 -11.18 -2.23 -13.80
C LYS A 155 -12.56 -2.90 -13.57
N LYS A 156 -12.94 -3.09 -12.30
CA LYS A 156 -14.18 -3.75 -11.85
C LYS A 156 -14.21 -5.28 -12.03
N GLU A 157 -13.08 -5.89 -12.35
CA GLU A 157 -12.92 -7.35 -12.36
C GLU A 157 -12.16 -7.77 -11.09
N LYS A 158 -12.59 -8.86 -10.48
CA LYS A 158 -11.89 -9.45 -9.34
C LYS A 158 -10.69 -10.23 -9.83
N LEU A 159 -9.54 -9.96 -9.21
CA LEU A 159 -8.31 -10.71 -9.39
C LEU A 159 -8.27 -11.88 -8.40
N GLU A 160 -7.50 -12.91 -8.76
CA GLU A 160 -7.24 -14.07 -7.88
C GLU A 160 -6.45 -13.64 -6.64
N ASN A 161 -5.40 -12.85 -6.84
CA ASN A 161 -4.52 -12.37 -5.79
C ASN A 161 -4.92 -10.97 -5.31
N HIS A 162 -4.62 -10.70 -4.05
CA HIS A 162 -4.53 -9.31 -3.59
C HIS A 162 -3.26 -8.68 -4.13
N TRP A 163 -3.21 -7.36 -4.21
CA TRP A 163 -2.01 -6.63 -4.58
C TRP A 163 -1.83 -5.38 -3.72
N VAL A 164 -0.58 -5.00 -3.49
CA VAL A 164 -0.24 -3.84 -2.65
C VAL A 164 -0.59 -2.55 -3.37
N ILE A 165 -1.61 -1.84 -2.88
CA ILE A 165 -2.05 -0.56 -3.45
C ILE A 165 -1.41 0.65 -2.77
N SER A 166 -1.17 0.59 -1.46
CA SER A 166 -0.55 1.67 -0.69
C SER A 166 0.12 1.16 0.59
N SER A 167 1.00 1.96 1.16
CA SER A 167 1.62 1.73 2.48
C SER A 167 1.91 3.07 3.16
N TYR A 168 1.67 3.16 4.47
CA TYR A 168 1.86 4.36 5.27
C TYR A 168 1.85 4.08 6.78
N GLU A 169 2.39 5.04 7.53
CA GLU A 169 2.22 5.09 8.97
C GLU A 169 0.84 5.66 9.34
N LEU A 170 0.17 4.98 10.26
CA LEU A 170 -0.97 5.47 11.01
C LEU A 170 -0.46 6.43 12.08
N TYR A 171 -0.95 7.66 12.03
CA TYR A 171 -0.81 8.56 13.17
C TYR A 171 -1.93 8.24 14.17
N ASP A 172 -1.62 8.28 15.45
CA ASP A 172 -2.53 8.09 16.59
C ASP A 172 -3.65 9.17 16.59
N THR A 173 -4.57 9.17 15.63
CA THR A 173 -5.76 10.03 15.62
C THR A 173 -6.75 9.63 16.71
N GLU A 174 -6.76 8.36 17.13
CA GLU A 174 -7.56 7.91 18.28
C GLU A 174 -7.01 8.44 19.62
N LYS A 175 -5.69 8.63 19.77
CA LYS A 175 -5.14 9.31 20.97
C LYS A 175 -5.15 10.84 20.85
N GLN A 176 -5.17 11.42 19.65
CA GLN A 176 -5.30 12.86 19.47
C GLN A 176 -6.72 13.39 19.69
N ALA A 177 -7.78 12.59 19.57
CA ALA A 177 -9.12 12.99 19.99
C ALA A 177 -9.16 13.34 21.50
N LEU A 178 -8.31 12.70 22.32
CA LEU A 178 -8.12 13.02 23.74
C LEU A 178 -7.12 14.16 24.01
N ARG A 179 -6.22 14.46 23.06
CA ARG A 179 -5.22 15.55 23.18
C ARG A 179 -5.63 16.85 22.48
N SER A 180 -6.73 16.85 21.72
CA SER A 180 -7.29 18.03 21.05
C SER A 180 -8.28 18.75 21.97
N THR A 181 -7.80 19.32 23.08
CA THR A 181 -8.45 20.54 23.58
C THR A 181 -8.16 21.66 22.58
N PRO A 182 -9.14 22.38 22.04
CA PRO A 182 -8.95 23.25 20.89
C PRO A 182 -8.13 24.49 21.26
N GLN A 183 -6.91 24.62 20.71
CA GLN A 183 -6.26 25.92 20.61
C GLN A 183 -6.61 26.53 19.25
N ALA A 184 -7.66 27.35 19.24
CA ALA A 184 -7.80 28.58 18.44
C ALA A 184 -9.25 29.09 18.50
N ILE A 185 -9.57 29.94 19.48
CA ILE A 185 -10.57 30.99 19.28
C ILE A 185 -9.79 32.27 19.02
N THR A 186 -9.46 32.52 17.75
CA THR A 186 -9.12 33.86 17.26
C THR A 186 -10.29 34.34 16.41
N LYS A 187 -11.29 34.93 17.06
CA LYS A 187 -12.12 35.98 16.48
C LYS A 187 -12.33 37.05 17.54
N GLU A 188 -11.95 38.27 17.17
CA GLU A 188 -12.21 39.51 17.88
C GLU A 188 -13.57 39.52 18.57
N LYS A 189 -13.56 39.74 19.88
CA LYS A 189 -14.65 40.44 20.55
C LYS A 189 -14.02 41.44 21.51
N ALA A 190 -14.43 42.69 21.31
CA ALA A 190 -13.92 43.89 21.92
C ALA A 190 -13.66 43.76 23.44
N PHE A 191 -12.58 44.42 23.86
CA PHE A 191 -12.37 44.90 25.22
C PHE A 191 -13.67 45.47 25.79
N ASN A 192 -14.07 45.02 26.99
CA ASN A 192 -14.21 45.89 28.15
C ASN A 192 -14.58 45.12 29.42
N SER A 193 -13.90 45.56 30.49
CA SER A 193 -14.25 45.45 31.92
C SER A 193 -14.03 44.14 32.65
N LEU A 194 -12.81 44.05 33.19
CA LEU A 194 -12.51 43.54 34.53
C LEU A 194 -13.52 44.08 35.56
N ASN A 195 -14.05 43.20 36.41
CA ASN A 195 -13.99 43.41 37.85
C ASN A 195 -14.06 42.06 38.59
N SER A 196 -12.99 41.83 39.35
CA SER A 196 -12.79 40.79 40.35
C SER A 196 -13.62 41.09 41.59
N VAL A 197 -14.31 40.08 42.14
CA VAL A 197 -14.48 39.91 43.60
C VAL A 197 -14.64 38.39 43.89
N GLU A 198 -13.65 37.78 44.54
CA GLU A 198 -13.69 36.45 45.19
C GLU A 198 -14.53 36.48 46.51
N PRO A 199 -14.61 35.42 47.34
CA PRO A 199 -15.01 34.03 47.12
C PRO A 199 -16.21 33.63 48.02
N ASN A 200 -16.64 32.37 47.89
CA ASN A 200 -17.68 31.65 48.64
C ASN A 200 -17.76 31.90 50.16
N SER A 201 -19.00 31.85 50.70
CA SER A 201 -19.28 31.53 52.11
C SER A 201 -20.53 30.64 52.25
N ASN A 202 -20.30 29.43 52.74
CA ASN A 202 -21.32 28.55 53.33
C ASN A 202 -21.82 29.16 54.65
N THR A 203 -23.14 29.28 54.88
CA THR A 203 -23.71 29.02 56.22
C THR A 203 -25.21 28.67 56.16
N LYS A 204 -25.57 27.64 56.92
CA LYS A 204 -26.92 27.11 57.17
C LYS A 204 -27.77 28.08 58.00
N LYS A 205 -29.05 28.22 57.61
CA LYS A 205 -30.30 28.16 58.41
C LYS A 205 -30.24 28.52 59.91
N LEU A 206 -30.98 29.54 60.34
CA LEU A 206 -31.73 29.55 61.61
C LEU A 206 -33.00 30.43 61.53
N LYS A 207 -33.97 30.12 62.39
CA LYS A 207 -35.43 30.38 62.33
C LYS A 207 -35.87 31.77 62.84
N LYS A 208 -37.11 32.13 62.43
CA LYS A 208 -38.17 32.88 63.12
C LYS A 208 -37.87 33.36 64.56
N GLU A 209 -38.07 34.65 64.83
CA GLU A 209 -39.33 35.27 65.28
C GLU A 209 -39.39 36.73 64.80
#